data_AF-A0A1D6L9U3-F1
#
_entry.id   AF-A0A1D6L9U3-F1
#
_cell.length_a   1.000
_cell.length_b   1.000
_cell.length_c   1.000
_cell.angle_alpha   90.00
_cell.angle_beta   90.00
_cell.angle_gamma   90.00
#
_symmetry.space_group_name_H-M   'P 1'
#
loop_
_entity.id
_entity.type
_entity.pdbx_description
1 polymer ?
#
loop_
_entity_poly.entity_id
_entity_poly.type
_entity_poly.pdbx_seq_one_letter_code
_entity_poly.pdbx_strand_id
1 'polypeptide(L)'
;MCHCSYATNFYILLRAVDRLAANYSRLPGIFDSEIDEDIPRLKTVAASVASEMGLNGASLSEDLITEMCRFGGAEIHPVAAFVGGVASQEVIKLVTKQFVPLPGTFIFNGIDLKSQVLML
;
A
#
# COMPACT_ATOMS: atom_id res chain seq x y z
N MET A 1 -14.38 1.09 -18.00
CA MET A 1 -13.50 0.56 -16.95
C MET A 1 -13.19 1.69 -15.98
N CYS A 2 -13.68 1.62 -14.74
CA CYS A 2 -13.35 2.61 -13.72
C CYS A 2 -11.89 2.37 -13.31
N HIS A 3 -10.97 3.27 -13.65
CA HIS A 3 -9.60 3.15 -13.18
C HIS A 3 -9.59 3.42 -11.68
N CYS A 4 -9.14 2.43 -10.90
CA CYS A 4 -8.92 2.63 -9.47
C CYS A 4 -7.84 3.70 -9.29
N SER A 5 -8.00 4.60 -8.31
CA SER A 5 -6.94 5.58 -8.04
C SER A 5 -5.64 4.85 -7.66
N TYR A 6 -4.49 5.44 -7.94
CA TYR A 6 -3.19 4.90 -7.55
C TYR A 6 -3.12 4.60 -6.04
N ALA A 7 -3.71 5.46 -5.22
CA ALA A 7 -3.76 5.26 -3.77
C ALA A 7 -4.58 4.03 -3.38
N THR A 8 -5.67 3.75 -4.10
CA THR A 8 -6.46 2.53 -3.89
C THR A 8 -5.68 1.29 -4.32
N ASN A 9 -4.92 1.36 -5.42
CA ASN A 9 -4.03 0.27 -5.81
C ASN A 9 -2.98 -0.03 -4.73
N PHE A 10 -2.29 0.99 -4.21
CA PHE A 10 -1.34 0.82 -3.09
C PHE A 10 -2.02 0.25 -1.85
N TYR A 11 -3.21 0.74 -1.49
CA TYR A 11 -3.95 0.23 -0.35
C TYR A 11 -4.28 -1.27 -0.51
N ILE A 12 -4.84 -1.69 -1.65
CA ILE A 12 -5.14 -3.10 -1.92
C ILE A 12 -3.86 -3.94 -1.88
N LEU A 13 -2.77 -3.45 -2.49
CA LEU A 13 -1.50 -4.17 -2.53
C LEU A 13 -0.88 -4.33 -1.15
N LEU A 14 -0.89 -3.29 -0.31
CA LEU A 14 -0.43 -3.38 1.08
C LEU A 14 -1.22 -4.44 1.86
N ARG A 15 -2.54 -4.48 1.70
CA ARG A 15 -3.40 -5.51 2.31
C ARG A 15 -3.11 -6.91 1.76
N ALA A 16 -2.80 -7.02 0.48
CA ALA A 16 -2.41 -8.27 -0.16
C ALA A 16 -1.05 -8.77 0.33
N VAL A 17 -0.09 -7.88 0.52
CA VAL A 17 1.23 -8.17 1.11
C VAL A 17 1.07 -8.71 2.53
N ASP A 18 0.26 -8.07 3.39
CA ASP A 18 0.00 -8.55 4.75
C ASP A 18 -0.57 -9.98 4.74
N ARG A 19 -1.52 -10.25 3.83
CA ARG A 19 -2.15 -11.57 3.69
C ARG A 19 -1.18 -12.62 3.16
N LEU A 20 -0.34 -12.26 2.20
CA LEU A 20 0.71 -13.14 1.69
C LEU A 20 1.72 -13.47 2.80
N ALA A 21 2.12 -12.46 3.58
CA ALA A 21 3.03 -12.64 4.71
C ALA A 21 2.46 -13.54 5.80
N ALA A 22 1.15 -13.44 6.07
CA ALA A 22 0.47 -14.36 6.98
C ALA A 22 0.47 -15.82 6.47
N ASN A 23 0.38 -16.03 5.16
CA ASN A 23 0.34 -17.36 4.55
C ASN A 23 1.73 -18.02 4.42
N TYR A 24 2.76 -17.24 4.08
CA TYR A 24 4.11 -17.74 3.78
C TYR A 24 5.15 -17.39 4.85
N SER A 25 4.75 -16.72 5.93
CA SER A 25 5.63 -16.23 7.01
C SER A 25 6.78 -15.33 6.54
N ARG A 26 6.63 -14.69 5.36
CA ARG A 26 7.62 -13.76 4.78
C ARG A 26 6.98 -12.73 3.87
N LEU A 27 7.61 -11.55 3.73
CA LEU A 27 7.19 -10.53 2.77
C LEU A 27 7.60 -10.96 1.34
N PRO A 28 6.85 -10.50 0.31
CA PRO A 28 7.24 -10.72 -1.07
C PRO A 28 8.52 -9.98 -1.43
N GLY A 29 9.37 -10.62 -2.23
CA GLY A 29 10.58 -10.03 -2.80
C GLY A 29 11.73 -9.77 -1.83
N ILE A 30 11.73 -10.41 -0.65
CA ILE A 30 12.89 -10.40 0.26
C ILE A 30 14.11 -11.05 -0.39
N PHE A 31 13.90 -12.11 -1.18
CA PHE A 31 14.96 -12.86 -1.84
C PHE A 31 14.83 -12.73 -3.36
N ASP A 32 15.91 -12.29 -4.02
CA ASP A 32 15.94 -12.08 -5.48
C ASP A 32 15.56 -13.35 -6.26
N SER A 33 15.92 -14.53 -5.74
CA SER A 33 15.62 -15.82 -6.37
C SER A 33 14.13 -16.19 -6.36
N GLU A 34 13.31 -15.53 -5.53
CA GLU A 34 11.89 -15.87 -5.32
C GLU A 34 10.94 -14.82 -5.91
N ILE A 35 11.46 -13.72 -6.48
CA ILE A 35 10.64 -12.63 -7.05
C ILE A 35 9.70 -13.16 -8.14
N ASP A 36 10.20 -14.03 -9.01
CA ASP A 36 9.41 -14.61 -10.11
C ASP A 36 8.24 -15.47 -9.61
N GLU A 37 8.35 -16.06 -8.41
CA GLU A 37 7.25 -16.79 -7.76
C GLU A 37 6.31 -15.88 -6.97
N ASP A 38 6.85 -14.82 -6.37
CA ASP A 38 6.10 -13.91 -5.52
C ASP A 38 5.15 -13.02 -6.32
N ILE A 39 5.53 -12.58 -7.53
CA ILE A 39 4.69 -11.75 -8.41
C ILE A 39 3.32 -12.41 -8.69
N PRO A 40 3.24 -13.65 -9.23
CA PRO A 40 1.95 -14.28 -9.51
C PRO A 40 1.16 -14.61 -8.23
N ARG A 41 1.84 -14.90 -7.11
CA ARG A 41 1.19 -15.11 -5.80
C ARG A 41 0.54 -13.82 -5.31
N LEU A 42 1.28 -12.71 -5.32
CA LEU A 42 0.77 -11.40 -4.91
C LEU A 42 -0.40 -10.96 -5.78
N LYS A 43 -0.33 -11.18 -7.11
CA LYS A 43 -1.44 -10.90 -8.04
C LYS A 43 -2.73 -11.64 -7.65
N THR A 44 -2.61 -12.94 -7.34
CA THR A 44 -3.75 -13.78 -6.93
C THR A 44 -4.37 -13.29 -5.62
N VAL A 45 -3.53 -13.01 -4.62
CA VAL A 45 -3.99 -12.51 -3.32
C VAL A 45 -4.61 -11.12 -3.45
N ALA A 46 -4.03 -10.23 -4.25
CA ALA A 46 -4.56 -8.89 -4.49
C ALA A 46 -5.92 -8.91 -5.19
N ALA A 47 -6.12 -9.83 -6.15
CA ALA A 47 -7.43 -10.03 -6.78
C ALA A 47 -8.50 -10.51 -5.78
N SER A 48 -8.14 -11.40 -4.86
CA SER A 48 -9.02 -11.85 -3.77
C SER A 48 -9.38 -10.68 -2.84
N VAL A 49 -8.40 -9.88 -2.41
CA VAL A 49 -8.64 -8.70 -1.56
C VAL A 49 -9.53 -7.67 -2.27
N ALA A 50 -9.28 -7.40 -3.55
CA ALA A 50 -10.10 -6.47 -4.33
C ALA A 50 -11.56 -6.94 -4.45
N SER A 51 -11.77 -8.25 -4.64
CA SER A 51 -13.12 -8.83 -4.72
C SER A 51 -13.88 -8.72 -3.40
N GLU A 52 -13.21 -9.00 -2.27
CA GLU A 52 -13.78 -8.83 -0.92
C GLU A 52 -14.17 -7.39 -0.61
N MET A 53 -13.43 -6.42 -1.16
CA MET A 53 -13.75 -4.98 -1.06
C MET A 53 -14.85 -4.52 -2.01
N GLY A 54 -15.47 -5.43 -2.79
CA GLY A 54 -16.52 -5.09 -3.75
C GLY A 54 -16.01 -4.39 -5.02
N LEU A 55 -14.69 -4.34 -5.23
CA LEU A 55 -14.04 -3.71 -6.39
C LEU A 55 -13.92 -4.70 -7.57
N ASN A 56 -15.00 -5.45 -7.82
CA ASN A 56 -15.08 -6.44 -8.89
C ASN A 56 -14.96 -5.75 -10.26
N GLY A 57 -13.80 -5.80 -10.89
CA GLY A 57 -13.51 -5.16 -12.18
C GLY A 57 -12.56 -3.96 -12.13
N ALA A 58 -12.03 -3.60 -10.96
CA ALA A 58 -10.88 -2.71 -10.87
C ALA A 58 -9.64 -3.46 -11.38
N SER A 59 -9.04 -2.98 -12.47
CA SER A 59 -7.75 -3.49 -12.92
C SER A 59 -6.68 -2.94 -12.00
N LEU A 60 -6.04 -3.81 -11.21
CA LEU A 60 -4.77 -3.45 -10.58
C LEU A 60 -3.71 -3.26 -11.67
N SER A 61 -2.81 -2.32 -11.45
CA SER A 61 -1.64 -2.15 -12.33
C SER A 61 -0.67 -3.31 -12.10
N GLU A 62 -0.37 -4.04 -13.18
CA GLU A 62 0.61 -5.13 -13.15
C GLU A 62 2.03 -4.62 -12.84
N ASP A 63 2.35 -3.42 -13.33
CA ASP A 63 3.61 -2.74 -13.01
C ASP A 63 3.73 -2.51 -11.51
N LEU A 64 2.67 -2.03 -10.84
CA LEU A 64 2.67 -1.84 -9.39
C LEU A 64 2.82 -3.16 -8.62
N ILE A 65 2.28 -4.27 -9.10
CA ILE A 65 2.45 -5.59 -8.45
C ILE A 65 3.92 -6.01 -8.47
N THR A 66 4.55 -5.86 -9.65
CA THR A 66 5.98 -6.14 -9.82
C THR A 66 6.82 -5.22 -8.92
N GLU A 67 6.44 -3.95 -8.86
CA GLU A 67 7.14 -2.93 -8.08
C GLU A 67 7.00 -3.19 -6.56
N MET A 68 5.85 -3.67 -6.09
CA MET A 68 5.68 -4.12 -4.70
C MET A 68 6.59 -5.28 -4.32
N CYS A 69 6.86 -6.21 -5.24
CA CYS A 69 7.85 -7.27 -5.00
C CYS A 69 9.26 -6.68 -5.01
N ARG A 70 9.58 -5.76 -5.93
CA ARG A 70 10.90 -5.09 -5.97
C ARG A 70 11.20 -4.28 -4.71
N PHE A 71 10.18 -3.76 -4.01
CA PHE A 71 10.39 -3.10 -2.71
C PHE A 71 10.96 -4.03 -1.64
N GLY A 72 10.69 -5.34 -1.72
CA GLY A 72 11.27 -6.35 -0.83
C GLY A 72 11.03 -6.12 0.67
N GLY A 73 9.98 -5.38 1.03
CA GLY A 73 9.71 -4.99 2.42
C GLY A 73 10.67 -3.95 3.00
N ALA A 74 11.42 -3.23 2.16
CA ALA A 74 12.37 -2.22 2.60
C ALA A 74 11.67 -0.98 3.21
N GLU A 75 12.27 -0.43 4.26
CA GLU A 75 11.89 0.85 4.86
C GLU A 75 12.96 1.91 4.54
N ILE A 76 12.67 2.78 3.58
CA ILE A 76 13.65 3.78 3.12
C ILE A 76 13.53 5.05 3.98
N HIS A 77 14.65 5.49 4.53
CA HIS A 77 14.73 6.60 5.49
C HIS A 77 13.95 7.88 5.08
N PRO A 78 14.04 8.40 3.83
CA PRO A 78 13.30 9.61 3.45
C PRO A 78 11.77 9.41 3.44
N VAL A 79 11.30 8.22 3.06
CA VAL A 79 9.86 7.89 3.07
C VAL A 79 9.38 7.77 4.52
N ALA A 80 10.13 7.08 5.37
CA ALA A 80 9.84 6.98 6.80
C ALA A 80 9.82 8.35 7.49
N ALA A 81 10.79 9.22 7.20
CA ALA A 81 10.85 10.57 7.75
C ALA A 81 9.64 11.43 7.31
N PHE A 82 9.23 11.33 6.04
CA PHE A 82 8.04 12.03 5.54
C PHE A 82 6.77 11.54 6.25
N VAL A 83 6.55 10.22 6.29
CA VAL A 83 5.38 9.63 6.96
C VAL A 83 5.37 9.97 8.46
N GLY A 84 6.54 9.92 9.11
CA GLY A 84 6.70 10.30 10.52
C GLY A 84 6.35 11.76 10.80
N GLY A 85 6.71 12.68 9.89
CA GLY A 85 6.32 14.09 9.98
C GLY A 85 4.80 14.29 9.90
N VAL A 86 4.15 13.65 8.92
CA VAL A 86 2.68 13.69 8.77
C VAL A 86 2.00 13.09 10.01
N ALA A 87 2.41 11.89 10.42
CA ALA A 87 1.83 11.19 11.56
C ALA A 87 1.99 11.98 12.87
N SER A 88 3.17 12.55 13.12
CA SER A 88 3.41 13.37 14.31
C SER A 88 2.50 14.60 14.36
N GLN A 89 2.28 15.26 13.21
CA GLN A 89 1.36 16.39 13.15
C GLN A 89 -0.08 15.95 13.43
N GLU A 90 -0.54 14.82 12.89
CA GLU A 90 -1.87 14.29 13.20
C GLU A 90 -2.05 13.99 14.69
N VAL A 91 -1.01 13.45 15.35
CA VAL A 91 -1.02 13.25 16.81
C VAL A 91 -1.13 14.58 17.56
N ILE A 92 -0.38 15.62 17.16
CA ILE A 92 -0.47 16.95 17.78
C ILE A 92 -1.89 17.52 17.65
N LYS A 93 -2.52 17.38 16.49
CA LYS A 93 -3.91 17.83 16.28
C LYS A 93 -4.88 17.16 17.25
N LEU A 94 -4.76 15.83 17.41
CA LEU A 94 -5.61 15.05 18.32
C LEU A 94 -5.40 15.44 19.78
N VAL A 95 -4.15 15.57 20.23
CA VAL A 95 -3.80 15.87 21.63
C VAL A 95 -4.22 17.28 22.02
N THR A 96 -3.90 18.26 21.17
CA THR A 96 -4.19 19.68 21.45
C THR A 96 -5.65 20.04 21.20
N LYS A 97 -6.38 19.20 20.46
CA LYS A 97 -7.71 19.50 19.91
C LYS A 97 -7.70 20.78 19.06
N GLN A 98 -6.57 21.06 18.42
CA GLN A 98 -6.41 22.18 17.51
C GLN A 98 -6.28 21.65 16.08
N PHE A 99 -6.86 22.37 15.12
CA PHE A 99 -6.97 21.99 13.71
C PHE A 99 -7.84 20.74 13.47
N VAL A 100 -8.01 20.38 12.20
CA VAL A 100 -8.83 19.26 11.75
C VAL A 100 -7.90 18.10 11.35
N PRO A 101 -8.03 16.92 11.97
CA PRO A 101 -7.33 15.71 11.55
C PRO A 101 -7.72 15.29 10.14
N LEU A 102 -6.80 14.65 9.42
CA LEU A 102 -7.08 14.01 8.14
C LEU A 102 -8.14 12.92 8.32
N PRO A 103 -9.22 12.93 7.54
CA PRO A 103 -10.21 11.85 7.61
C PRO A 103 -9.69 10.59 6.91
N GLY A 104 -10.10 9.41 7.35
CA GLY A 104 -9.79 8.16 6.64
C GLY A 104 -8.30 7.78 6.61
N THR A 105 -7.83 7.27 5.47
CA THR A 105 -6.48 6.71 5.31
C THR A 105 -5.65 7.55 4.34
N PHE A 106 -4.52 8.08 4.82
CA PHE A 106 -3.57 8.81 4.00
C PHE A 106 -2.56 7.86 3.33
N ILE A 107 -2.49 7.90 1.99
CA ILE A 107 -1.53 7.12 1.20
C ILE A 107 -0.54 8.09 0.54
N PHE A 108 0.75 7.78 0.66
CA PHE A 108 1.83 8.52 0.01
C PHE A 108 2.59 7.61 -0.96
N ASN A 109 2.73 8.06 -2.20
CA ASN A 109 3.58 7.44 -3.20
C ASN A 109 4.90 8.23 -3.32
N GLY A 110 5.99 7.65 -2.80
CA GLY A 110 7.33 8.24 -2.88
C GLY A 110 7.95 8.25 -4.27
N ILE A 111 7.44 7.45 -5.23
CA ILE A 111 7.93 7.41 -6.61
C ILE A 111 7.55 8.69 -7.36
N ASP A 112 6.27 9.06 -7.30
CA ASP A 112 5.72 10.23 -8.01
C ASP A 112 5.60 11.48 -7.13
N LEU A 113 5.96 11.38 -5.85
CA LEU A 113 5.79 12.42 -4.83
C LEU A 113 4.33 12.91 -4.71
N LYS A 114 3.38 11.97 -4.82
CA LYS A 114 1.94 12.24 -4.72
C LYS A 114 1.35 11.64 -3.46
N SER A 115 0.34 12.28 -2.91
CA SER A 115 -0.46 11.74 -1.80
C SER A 115 -1.95 11.89 -2.06
N GLN A 116 -2.73 11.00 -1.46
CA GLN A 116 -4.18 11.04 -1.51
C GLN A 116 -4.77 10.45 -0.23
N VAL A 117 -5.86 11.04 0.22
CA VAL A 117 -6.68 10.52 1.32
C VAL A 117 -7.80 9.66 0.76
N LEU A 118 -7.92 8.44 1.27
CA LEU A 118 -9.00 7.50 0.98
C LEU A 118 -10.03 7.55 2.10
N MET A 119 -11.29 7.70 1.72
CA MET A 119 -12.44 7.49 2.60
C MET A 119 -12.86 6.03 2.43
N LEU A 120 -12.43 5.18 3.37
CA LEU A 120 -12.68 3.73 3.38
C LEU A 120 -13.89 3.38 4.26
#